data_AF-A0A417HL24-F1
#
_entry.id   AF-A0A417HL24-F1
#
_cell.length_a   1.000
_cell.length_b   1.000
_cell.length_c   1.000
_cell.angle_alpha   90.00
_cell.angle_beta   90.00
_cell.angle_gamma   90.00
#
_symmetry.space_group_name_H-M   'P 1'
#
loop_
_entity.id
_entity.type
_entity.pdbx_description
1 polymer ?
#
loop_
_entity_poly.entity_id
_entity_poly.type
_entity_poly.pdbx_seq_one_letter_code
_entity_poly.pdbx_strand_id
1 'polypeptide(L)'
;MKQEPFEKWLEKVLHRVHYRPDRQAIARELRGHFEDGVEFYQEEGLEEEQCRERALLDLGEPEGVGNLLNWEHSPLLGYGLLVVNLLAALLLIPALLALGSACYEGISQYQQWMPGYKLEDVPLAWEQDLGEGVWVDSTYLRYTKALCTEEGDLYVFYLKCTLPGFIEQAPVAQVADSQGEIYPMQRVSGQNSPLAFGYIQVPEYPTEEEDFQLLYVRSDRSYRLEVEA
;
A
#
# COMPACT_ATOMS: atom_id res chain seq x y z
N MET A 1 39.65 13.78 38.65
CA MET A 1 40.11 14.54 37.47
C MET A 1 39.30 15.83 37.40
N LYS A 2 39.92 17.00 37.31
CA LYS A 2 39.19 18.26 37.13
C LYS A 2 38.60 18.24 35.71
N GLN A 3 37.26 18.28 35.59
CA GLN A 3 36.60 18.50 34.30
C GLN A 3 37.04 19.85 33.73
N GLU A 4 37.31 19.84 32.43
CA GLU A 4 37.69 20.98 31.63
C GLU A 4 36.54 22.03 31.62
N PRO A 5 36.83 23.35 31.69
CA PRO A 5 35.79 24.38 31.80
C PRO A 5 34.72 24.33 30.70
N PHE A 6 35.12 24.05 29.45
CA PHE A 6 34.20 23.91 28.33
C PHE A 6 33.25 22.72 28.51
N GLU A 7 33.74 21.56 28.94
CA GLU A 7 32.89 20.37 29.14
C GLU A 7 31.80 20.60 30.20
N LYS A 8 32.10 21.37 31.25
CA LYS A 8 31.09 21.77 32.26
C LYS A 8 30.06 22.73 31.68
N TRP A 9 30.49 23.64 30.82
CA TRP A 9 29.60 24.57 30.13
C TRP A 9 28.67 23.80 29.18
N LEU A 10 29.23 22.89 28.38
CA LEU A 10 28.50 22.05 27.44
C LEU A 10 27.47 21.17 28.15
N GLU A 11 27.84 20.56 29.28
CA GLU A 11 26.92 19.76 30.09
C GLU A 11 25.69 20.57 30.55
N LYS A 12 25.90 21.82 30.98
CA LYS A 12 24.82 22.73 31.38
C LYS A 12 23.91 23.12 30.20
N VAL A 13 24.49 23.38 29.02
CA VAL A 13 23.72 23.68 27.80
C VAL A 13 22.85 22.48 27.43
N LEU A 14 23.43 21.28 27.32
CA LEU A 14 22.72 20.07 26.92
C LEU A 14 21.67 19.63 27.96
N HIS A 15 21.86 19.96 29.23
CA HIS A 15 20.86 19.72 30.27
C HIS A 15 19.55 20.49 29.99
N ARG A 16 19.64 21.69 29.40
CA ARG A 16 18.49 22.51 29.02
C ARG A 16 17.81 22.06 27.74
N VAL A 17 18.45 21.26 26.89
CA VAL A 17 17.84 20.75 25.64
C VAL A 17 17.05 19.47 25.94
N HIS A 18 15.72 19.53 25.97
CA HIS A 18 14.87 18.40 26.35
C HIS A 18 14.75 17.33 25.25
N TYR A 19 14.85 17.72 23.97
CA TYR A 19 14.84 16.78 22.86
C TYR A 19 16.17 16.02 22.78
N ARG A 20 16.20 14.81 23.33
CA ARG A 20 17.42 14.01 23.48
C ARG A 20 18.10 13.62 22.16
N PRO A 21 17.38 13.27 21.08
CA PRO A 21 18.02 12.85 19.82
C PRO A 21 19.02 13.87 19.27
N ASP A 22 18.75 15.16 19.41
CA ASP A 22 19.59 16.22 18.83
C ASP A 22 20.77 16.62 19.73
N ARG A 23 20.77 16.23 21.01
CA ARG A 23 21.84 16.59 21.96
C ARG A 23 23.24 16.24 21.45
N GLN A 24 23.40 15.12 20.74
CA GLN A 24 24.69 14.73 20.19
C GLN A 24 25.12 15.61 19.01
N ALA A 25 24.18 16.02 18.17
CA ALA A 25 24.47 16.93 17.06
C ALA A 25 24.86 18.31 17.58
N ILE A 26 24.06 18.85 18.51
CA ILE A 26 24.33 20.11 19.21
C ILE A 26 25.70 20.07 19.90
N ALA A 27 26.04 18.97 20.58
CA ALA A 27 27.33 18.84 21.25
C ALA A 27 28.53 18.91 20.30
N ARG A 28 28.40 18.33 19.10
CA ARG A 28 29.45 18.40 18.07
C ARG A 28 29.59 19.81 17.52
N GLU A 29 28.47 20.47 17.24
CA GLU A 29 28.45 21.83 16.70
C GLU A 29 29.05 22.85 17.67
N LEU A 30 28.64 22.81 18.94
CA LEU A 30 29.18 23.69 19.99
C LEU A 30 30.67 23.45 20.26
N ARG A 31 31.14 22.20 20.12
CA ARG A 31 32.56 21.87 20.23
C ARG A 31 33.35 22.44 19.06
N GLY A 32 32.84 22.34 17.84
CA GLY A 32 33.43 22.97 16.67
C GLY A 32 33.54 24.49 16.86
N HIS A 33 32.45 25.16 17.25
CA HIS A 33 32.48 26.60 17.52
C HIS A 33 33.47 27.01 18.61
N PHE A 34 33.63 26.19 19.65
CA PHE A 34 34.64 26.43 20.67
C PHE A 34 36.06 26.30 20.11
N GLU A 35 36.33 25.22 19.37
CA GLU A 35 37.63 24.95 18.76
C GLU A 35 38.02 26.04 17.75
N ASP A 36 37.08 26.46 16.89
CA ASP A 36 37.26 27.56 15.94
C ASP A 36 37.60 28.88 16.66
N GLY A 37 36.91 29.16 17.78
CA GLY A 37 37.20 30.34 18.61
C GLY A 37 38.57 30.29 19.28
N VAL A 38 39.01 29.10 19.71
CA VAL A 38 40.34 28.91 20.28
C VAL A 38 41.42 29.16 19.23
N GLU A 39 41.25 28.61 18.02
CA GLU A 39 42.17 28.81 16.90
C GLU A 39 42.28 30.30 16.53
N PHE A 40 41.15 31.01 16.43
CA PHE A 40 41.13 32.45 16.16
C PHE A 40 41.98 33.25 17.16
N TYR A 41 41.82 33.01 18.47
CA TYR A 41 42.60 33.72 19.48
C TYR A 41 44.07 33.30 19.55
N GLN A 42 44.38 32.05 19.18
CA GLN A 42 45.77 31.60 19.02
C GLN A 42 46.46 32.34 17.87
N GLU A 43 45.78 32.55 16.75
CA GLU A 43 46.31 33.33 15.62
C GLU A 43 46.56 34.81 15.98
N GLU A 44 45.74 35.38 16.86
CA GLU A 44 45.92 36.72 17.43
C GLU A 44 47.09 36.79 18.46
N GLY A 45 47.74 35.66 18.75
CA GLY A 45 48.94 35.59 19.58
C GLY A 45 48.70 35.53 21.09
N LEU A 46 47.49 35.15 21.53
CA LEU A 46 47.19 34.91 22.95
C LEU A 46 47.77 33.58 23.44
N GLU A 47 47.98 33.47 24.75
CA GLU A 47 48.38 32.21 25.39
C GLU A 47 47.20 31.22 25.41
N GLU A 48 47.48 29.93 25.25
CA GLU A 48 46.47 28.86 25.08
C GLU A 48 45.36 28.90 26.14
N GLU A 49 45.69 29.14 27.42
CA GLU A 49 44.71 29.22 28.51
C GLU A 49 43.78 30.44 28.34
N GLN A 50 44.33 31.57 27.89
CA GLN A 50 43.57 32.79 27.60
C GLN A 50 42.70 32.63 26.36
N CYS A 51 43.17 31.93 25.31
CA CYS A 51 42.37 31.63 24.12
C CYS A 51 41.11 30.83 24.48
N ARG A 52 41.27 29.79 25.31
CA ARG A 52 40.17 28.92 25.76
C ARG A 52 39.18 29.66 26.65
N GLU A 53 39.66 30.50 27.57
CA GLU A 53 38.78 31.34 28.39
C GLU A 53 37.98 32.33 27.52
N ARG A 54 38.64 32.98 26.56
CA ARG A 54 38.02 33.95 25.66
C ARG A 54 36.99 33.32 24.74
N ALA A 55 37.34 32.19 24.10
CA ALA A 55 36.43 31.41 23.27
C ALA A 55 35.20 30.93 24.06
N LEU A 56 35.39 30.52 25.32
CA LEU A 56 34.28 30.12 26.19
C LEU A 56 33.37 31.30 26.57
N LEU A 57 33.94 32.49 26.80
CA LEU A 57 33.17 33.71 27.08
C LEU A 57 32.33 34.14 25.88
N ASP A 58 32.86 33.99 24.66
CA ASP A 58 32.15 34.35 23.43
C ASP A 58 30.94 33.44 23.16
N LEU A 59 31.00 32.18 23.57
CA LEU A 59 29.84 31.26 23.53
C LEU A 59 28.69 31.71 24.44
N GLY A 60 28.98 32.55 25.44
CA GLY A 60 27.98 33.15 26.32
C GLY A 60 27.53 32.25 27.48
N GLU A 61 26.40 32.62 28.09
CA GLU A 61 25.90 31.99 29.31
C GLU A 61 25.18 30.66 28.98
N PRO A 62 25.56 29.54 29.62
CA PRO A 62 25.12 28.21 29.20
C PRO A 62 23.61 27.98 29.33
N GLU A 63 22.94 28.62 30.31
CA GLU A 63 21.49 28.48 30.44
C GLU A 63 20.74 29.22 29.33
N GLY A 64 21.18 30.44 29.00
CA GLY A 64 20.65 31.21 27.86
C GLY A 64 20.76 30.46 26.54
N VAL A 65 21.96 29.97 26.21
CA VAL A 65 22.21 29.19 24.99
C VAL A 65 21.37 27.90 24.97
N GLY A 66 21.35 27.17 26.09
CA GLY A 66 20.57 25.94 26.20
C GLY A 66 19.06 26.14 26.05
N ASN A 67 18.51 27.26 26.53
CA ASN A 67 17.09 27.60 26.37
C ASN A 67 16.74 27.93 24.92
N LEU A 68 17.61 28.68 24.21
CA LEU A 68 17.43 28.98 22.79
C LEU A 68 17.46 27.71 21.95
N LEU A 69 18.44 26.83 22.19
CA LEU A 69 18.53 25.54 21.53
C LEU A 69 17.31 24.65 21.85
N ASN A 70 16.81 24.65 23.09
CA ASN A 70 15.60 23.89 23.42
C ASN A 70 14.34 24.41 22.73
N TRP A 71 14.28 25.71 22.41
CA TRP A 71 13.17 26.29 21.68
C TRP A 71 13.21 25.88 20.20
N GLU A 72 14.37 25.95 19.56
CA GLU A 72 14.58 25.51 18.19
C GLU A 72 14.37 23.99 18.05
N HIS A 73 14.93 23.23 18.99
CA HIS A 73 14.79 21.76 19.07
C HIS A 73 13.59 21.37 19.95
N SER A 74 12.40 21.83 19.57
CA SER A 74 11.20 21.62 20.38
C SER A 74 10.94 20.12 20.61
N PRO A 75 10.86 19.65 21.87
CA PRO A 75 10.65 18.23 22.18
C PRO A 75 9.25 17.76 21.77
N LEU A 76 8.25 18.63 21.80
CA LEU A 76 6.87 18.30 21.46
C LEU A 76 6.75 17.93 19.99
N LEU A 77 7.36 18.72 19.09
CA LEU A 77 7.34 18.43 17.65
C LEU A 77 8.18 17.19 17.33
N GLY A 78 9.38 17.07 17.90
CA GLY A 78 10.27 15.93 17.64
C GLY A 78 9.65 14.59 18.09
N TYR A 79 9.20 14.49 19.35
CA TYR A 79 8.55 13.28 19.84
C TYR A 79 7.15 13.07 19.22
N GLY A 80 6.42 14.14 18.93
CA GLY A 80 5.14 14.07 18.23
C GLY A 80 5.28 13.41 16.85
N LEU A 81 6.25 13.86 16.06
CA LEU A 81 6.54 13.26 14.76
C LEU A 81 6.98 11.79 14.88
N LEU A 82 7.79 11.46 15.90
CA LEU A 82 8.20 10.08 16.15
C LEU A 82 7.00 9.18 16.43
N VAL A 83 6.04 9.64 17.26
CA VAL A 83 4.81 8.90 17.54
C VAL A 83 3.95 8.75 16.29
N VAL A 84 3.77 9.82 15.50
CA VAL A 84 3.01 9.76 14.24
C VAL A 84 3.63 8.76 13.28
N ASN A 85 4.96 8.76 13.12
CA ASN A 85 5.67 7.82 12.25
C ASN A 85 5.52 6.37 12.73
N LEU A 86 5.58 6.14 14.05
CA LEU A 86 5.36 4.82 14.63
C LEU A 86 3.93 4.33 14.39
N LEU A 87 2.93 5.18 14.60
CA LEU A 87 1.53 4.85 14.33
C LEU A 87 1.28 4.60 12.84
N ALA A 88 1.86 5.43 11.97
CA ALA A 88 1.79 5.23 10.53
C ALA A 88 2.39 3.88 10.13
N ALA A 89 3.57 3.52 10.64
CA ALA A 89 4.18 2.22 10.39
C ALA A 89 3.31 1.06 10.94
N LEU A 90 2.77 1.21 12.15
CA LEU A 90 1.91 0.21 12.79
C LEU A 90 0.63 -0.06 11.99
N LEU A 91 0.12 0.93 11.26
CA LEU A 91 -1.08 0.79 10.41
C LEU A 91 -0.75 0.39 8.97
N LEU A 92 0.32 0.94 8.39
CA LEU A 92 0.67 0.73 6.99
C LEU A 92 1.20 -0.68 6.74
N ILE A 93 2.05 -1.20 7.62
CA ILE A 93 2.62 -2.55 7.48
C ILE A 93 1.52 -3.63 7.41
N PRO A 94 0.57 -3.73 8.37
CA PRO A 94 -0.48 -4.74 8.27
C PRO A 94 -1.43 -4.50 7.09
N ALA A 95 -1.69 -3.24 6.71
CA ALA A 95 -2.49 -2.96 5.52
C ALA A 95 -1.85 -3.49 4.22
N LEU A 96 -0.53 -3.29 4.07
CA LEU A 96 0.23 -3.82 2.93
C LEU A 96 0.28 -5.36 2.95
N LEU A 97 0.46 -5.97 4.12
CA LEU A 97 0.44 -7.44 4.26
C LEU A 97 -0.94 -8.02 3.94
N ALA A 98 -2.02 -7.39 4.40
CA ALA A 98 -3.39 -7.81 4.10
C ALA A 98 -3.68 -7.70 2.58
N LEU A 99 -3.25 -6.61 1.94
CA LEU A 99 -3.36 -6.46 0.49
C LEU A 99 -2.56 -7.52 -0.26
N GLY A 100 -1.32 -7.78 0.16
CA GLY A 100 -0.47 -8.83 -0.39
C GLY A 100 -1.09 -10.22 -0.27
N SER A 101 -1.69 -10.55 0.89
CA SER A 101 -2.42 -11.81 1.10
C SER A 101 -3.61 -11.94 0.16
N ALA A 102 -4.44 -10.89 0.03
CA ALA A 102 -5.58 -10.90 -0.88
C ALA A 102 -5.16 -11.11 -2.36
N CYS A 103 -4.07 -10.47 -2.79
CA CYS A 103 -3.50 -10.70 -4.11
C CYS A 103 -2.97 -12.12 -4.29
N TYR A 104 -2.25 -12.65 -3.28
CA TYR A 104 -1.73 -14.01 -3.31
C TYR A 104 -2.85 -15.07 -3.34
N GLU A 105 -3.91 -14.87 -2.57
CA GLU A 105 -5.12 -15.69 -2.61
C GLU A 105 -5.79 -15.63 -3.98
N GLY A 106 -5.93 -14.44 -4.58
CA GLY A 106 -6.46 -14.29 -5.94
C GLY A 106 -5.63 -15.02 -6.99
N ILE A 107 -4.30 -14.92 -6.92
CA ILE A 107 -3.37 -15.59 -7.86
C ILE A 107 -3.36 -17.10 -7.65
N SER A 108 -3.32 -17.58 -6.41
CA SER A 108 -3.36 -19.02 -6.12
C SER A 108 -4.70 -19.63 -6.55
N GLN A 109 -5.82 -18.92 -6.36
CA GLN A 109 -7.11 -19.31 -6.92
C GLN A 109 -7.07 -19.36 -8.45
N TYR A 110 -6.50 -18.35 -9.12
CA TYR A 110 -6.30 -18.37 -10.57
C TYR A 110 -5.51 -19.62 -11.00
N GLN A 111 -4.40 -19.94 -10.35
CA GLN A 111 -3.60 -21.12 -10.66
C GLN A 111 -4.34 -22.45 -10.37
N GLN A 112 -5.16 -22.51 -9.32
CA GLN A 112 -5.91 -23.70 -8.94
C GLN A 112 -7.16 -23.93 -9.79
N TRP A 113 -7.87 -22.85 -10.16
CA TRP A 113 -9.18 -22.88 -10.85
C TRP A 113 -9.09 -22.65 -12.36
N MET A 114 -7.97 -22.16 -12.87
CA MET A 114 -7.52 -22.59 -14.19
C MET A 114 -6.39 -23.62 -14.04
N PRO A 115 -6.69 -24.83 -13.53
CA PRO A 115 -5.77 -25.93 -13.61
C PRO A 115 -5.83 -26.38 -15.06
N GLY A 116 -5.11 -25.72 -15.98
CA GLY A 116 -5.03 -26.12 -17.38
C GLY A 116 -6.23 -26.94 -17.87
N TYR A 117 -7.43 -26.33 -17.91
CA TYR A 117 -8.38 -26.76 -18.93
C TYR A 117 -7.61 -26.48 -20.20
N LYS A 118 -6.88 -27.48 -20.67
CA LYS A 118 -6.25 -27.47 -21.96
C LYS A 118 -7.41 -27.53 -22.93
N LEU A 119 -8.06 -26.38 -23.14
CA LEU A 119 -8.90 -26.19 -24.31
C LEU A 119 -8.04 -26.34 -25.58
N GLU A 120 -6.71 -26.33 -25.45
CA GLU A 120 -5.77 -26.87 -26.44
C GLU A 120 -6.08 -28.31 -26.87
N ASP A 121 -6.68 -29.15 -26.00
CA ASP A 121 -6.97 -30.56 -26.26
C ASP A 121 -8.49 -30.86 -26.39
N VAL A 122 -9.37 -29.88 -26.13
CA VAL A 122 -10.84 -30.04 -26.27
C VAL A 122 -11.27 -29.39 -27.57
N PRO A 123 -11.98 -30.09 -28.48
CA PRO A 123 -12.44 -29.48 -29.71
C PRO A 123 -13.45 -28.37 -29.40
N LEU A 124 -13.13 -27.17 -29.86
CA LEU A 124 -13.96 -25.98 -29.67
C LEU A 124 -14.83 -25.77 -30.90
N ALA A 125 -16.11 -25.52 -30.66
CA ALA A 125 -17.00 -25.00 -31.69
C ALA A 125 -16.57 -23.56 -32.04
N TRP A 126 -16.32 -22.74 -31.01
CA TRP A 126 -15.87 -21.36 -31.16
C TRP A 126 -15.21 -20.83 -29.88
N GLU A 127 -14.44 -19.75 -30.05
CA GLU A 127 -13.77 -19.00 -28.99
C GLU A 127 -13.92 -17.50 -29.25
N GLN A 128 -14.27 -16.76 -28.20
CA GLN A 128 -14.49 -15.32 -28.29
C GLN A 128 -13.84 -14.59 -27.11
N ASP A 129 -13.03 -13.57 -27.40
CA ASP A 129 -12.47 -12.68 -26.38
C ASP A 129 -13.54 -11.68 -25.92
N LEU A 130 -13.74 -11.61 -24.60
CA LEU A 130 -14.65 -10.65 -24.00
C LEU A 130 -13.84 -9.48 -23.44
N GLY A 131 -14.14 -8.27 -23.90
CA GLY A 131 -13.43 -7.06 -23.50
C GLY A 131 -14.04 -6.33 -22.31
N GLU A 132 -15.29 -6.63 -21.98
CA GLU A 132 -16.13 -5.72 -21.22
C GLU A 132 -16.02 -5.89 -19.71
N GLY A 133 -15.79 -4.76 -19.06
CA GLY A 133 -15.78 -4.63 -17.61
C GLY A 133 -16.86 -3.68 -17.14
N VAL A 134 -17.62 -4.10 -16.14
CA VAL A 134 -18.72 -3.33 -15.57
C VAL A 134 -18.52 -3.18 -14.06
N TRP A 135 -18.83 -1.98 -13.56
CA TRP A 135 -18.96 -1.76 -12.12
C TRP A 135 -20.36 -2.12 -11.66
N VAL A 136 -20.43 -3.05 -10.72
CA VAL A 136 -21.65 -3.47 -10.06
C VAL A 136 -21.49 -3.20 -8.57
N ASP A 137 -22.13 -2.12 -8.11
CA ASP A 137 -22.06 -1.66 -6.72
C ASP A 137 -20.61 -1.42 -6.27
N SER A 138 -20.09 -2.23 -5.35
CA SER A 138 -18.71 -2.18 -4.86
C SER A 138 -17.76 -3.15 -5.56
N THR A 139 -18.23 -3.84 -6.60
CA THR A 139 -17.51 -4.92 -7.29
C THR A 139 -17.32 -4.59 -8.76
N TYR A 140 -16.08 -4.54 -9.21
CA TYR A 140 -15.74 -4.55 -10.63
C TYR A 140 -15.73 -5.98 -11.15
N LEU A 141 -16.47 -6.23 -12.23
CA LEU A 141 -16.53 -7.51 -12.92
C LEU A 141 -16.05 -7.31 -14.34
N ARG A 142 -15.13 -8.16 -14.78
CA ARG A 142 -14.68 -8.20 -16.15
C ARG A 142 -14.81 -9.60 -16.69
N TYR A 143 -15.61 -9.78 -17.72
CA TYR A 143 -15.63 -11.01 -18.49
C TYR A 143 -14.46 -10.95 -19.46
N THR A 144 -13.68 -12.03 -19.53
CA THR A 144 -12.42 -12.04 -20.29
C THR A 144 -12.50 -12.86 -21.55
N LYS A 145 -13.27 -13.96 -21.53
CA LYS A 145 -13.33 -14.92 -22.63
C LYS A 145 -14.56 -15.80 -22.50
N ALA A 146 -15.14 -16.20 -23.63
CA ALA A 146 -16.13 -17.25 -23.74
C ALA A 146 -15.64 -18.36 -24.68
N LEU A 147 -15.92 -19.61 -24.32
CA LEU A 147 -15.51 -20.81 -25.06
C LEU A 147 -16.67 -21.79 -25.12
N CYS A 148 -17.06 -22.21 -26.31
CA CYS A 148 -18.02 -23.31 -26.48
C CYS A 148 -17.32 -24.56 -27.00
N THR A 149 -17.51 -25.68 -26.34
CA THR A 149 -17.03 -26.98 -26.80
C THR A 149 -17.94 -27.52 -27.91
N GLU A 150 -17.41 -28.41 -28.77
CA GLU A 150 -18.25 -29.16 -29.72
C GLU A 150 -19.28 -30.06 -29.01
N GLU A 151 -19.06 -30.39 -27.74
CA GLU A 151 -19.97 -31.19 -26.91
C GLU A 151 -21.15 -30.38 -26.34
N GLY A 152 -21.16 -29.05 -26.56
CA GLY A 152 -22.22 -28.16 -26.09
C GLY A 152 -22.03 -27.68 -24.64
N ASP A 153 -20.80 -27.55 -24.16
CA ASP A 153 -20.51 -26.85 -22.90
C ASP A 153 -19.98 -25.44 -23.19
N LEU A 154 -20.67 -24.42 -22.67
CA LEU A 154 -20.20 -23.04 -22.71
C LEU A 154 -19.51 -22.66 -21.40
N TYR A 155 -18.31 -22.10 -21.53
CA TYR A 155 -17.51 -21.56 -20.43
C TYR A 155 -17.32 -20.05 -20.59
N VAL A 156 -17.79 -19.26 -19.63
CA VAL A 156 -17.59 -17.81 -19.60
C VAL A 156 -16.68 -17.43 -18.42
N PHE A 157 -15.48 -16.94 -18.72
CA PHE A 157 -14.47 -16.59 -17.74
C PHE A 157 -14.61 -15.15 -17.26
N TYR A 158 -14.38 -14.93 -15.97
CA TYR A 158 -14.44 -13.60 -15.37
C TYR A 158 -13.38 -13.38 -14.29
N LEU A 159 -13.02 -12.11 -14.15
CA LEU A 159 -12.26 -11.53 -13.06
C LEU A 159 -13.21 -10.66 -12.23
N LYS A 160 -13.15 -10.81 -10.91
CA LYS A 160 -13.83 -9.91 -9.96
C LYS A 160 -12.84 -9.17 -9.08
N CYS A 161 -13.10 -7.89 -8.83
CA CYS A 161 -12.37 -7.07 -7.88
C CYS A 161 -13.37 -6.29 -7.00
N THR A 162 -13.43 -6.60 -5.72
CA THR A 162 -14.35 -6.00 -4.74
C THR A 162 -13.60 -5.02 -3.86
N LEU A 163 -14.18 -3.84 -3.62
CA LEU A 163 -13.57 -2.84 -2.75
C LEU A 163 -13.37 -3.37 -1.32
N PRO A 164 -12.27 -2.99 -0.64
CA PRO A 164 -12.02 -3.39 0.74
C PRO A 164 -13.18 -3.03 1.68
N GLY A 165 -13.53 -3.95 2.59
CA GLY A 165 -14.63 -3.76 3.55
C GLY A 165 -15.99 -4.32 3.10
N PHE A 166 -16.11 -4.73 1.84
CA PHE A 166 -17.30 -5.38 1.30
C PHE A 166 -16.99 -6.85 0.98
N ILE A 167 -17.41 -7.77 1.84
CA ILE A 167 -17.37 -9.22 1.53
C ILE A 167 -18.75 -9.57 0.99
N GLU A 168 -18.97 -9.30 -0.29
CA GLU A 168 -20.19 -9.71 -0.97
C GLU A 168 -19.94 -10.98 -1.76
N GLN A 169 -20.93 -11.88 -1.79
CA GLN A 169 -20.95 -12.88 -2.83
C GLN A 169 -21.05 -12.12 -4.15
N ALA A 170 -19.97 -12.17 -4.92
CA ALA A 170 -19.89 -11.41 -6.14
C ALA A 170 -21.08 -11.76 -7.03
N PRO A 171 -21.77 -10.74 -7.53
CA PRO A 171 -22.83 -10.97 -8.49
C PRO A 171 -22.23 -11.58 -9.74
N VAL A 172 -22.70 -12.77 -10.14
CA VAL A 172 -22.28 -13.38 -11.39
C VAL A 172 -23.46 -13.32 -12.33
N ALA A 173 -23.25 -12.82 -13.55
CA ALA A 173 -24.31 -12.75 -14.53
C ALA A 173 -24.80 -14.16 -14.88
N GLN A 174 -26.08 -14.26 -15.15
CA GLN A 174 -26.69 -15.41 -15.78
C GLN A 174 -26.50 -15.29 -17.29
N VAL A 175 -26.24 -16.41 -17.95
CA VAL A 175 -26.19 -16.47 -19.41
C VAL A 175 -27.61 -16.62 -19.92
N ALA A 176 -28.00 -15.80 -20.88
CA ALA A 176 -29.27 -15.88 -21.56
C ALA A 176 -29.08 -15.82 -23.07
N ASP A 177 -30.04 -16.37 -23.82
CA ASP A 177 -30.06 -16.25 -25.28
C ASP A 177 -30.40 -14.81 -25.73
N SER A 178 -30.47 -14.61 -27.05
CA SER A 178 -30.88 -13.33 -27.66
C SER A 178 -32.32 -12.91 -27.35
N GLN A 179 -33.19 -13.84 -26.96
CA GLN A 179 -34.58 -13.61 -26.59
C GLN A 179 -34.75 -13.30 -25.08
N GLY A 180 -33.70 -13.51 -24.29
CA GLY A 180 -33.66 -13.31 -22.85
C GLY A 180 -34.03 -14.55 -22.01
N GLU A 181 -34.09 -15.74 -22.61
CA GLU A 181 -34.27 -17.00 -21.87
C GLU A 181 -32.96 -17.39 -21.17
N ILE A 182 -33.04 -17.66 -19.87
CA ILE A 182 -31.86 -17.91 -19.04
C ILE A 182 -31.48 -19.39 -19.07
N TYR A 183 -30.21 -19.66 -19.38
CA TYR A 183 -29.66 -21.01 -19.35
C TYR A 183 -29.35 -21.47 -17.91
N PRO A 184 -29.57 -22.77 -17.60
CA PRO A 184 -29.12 -23.34 -16.34
C PRO A 184 -27.59 -23.30 -16.28
N MET A 185 -27.02 -22.84 -15.17
CA MET A 185 -25.57 -22.66 -15.06
C MET A 185 -25.00 -23.19 -13.75
N GLN A 186 -23.73 -23.60 -13.80
CA GLN A 186 -22.90 -23.88 -12.65
C GLN A 186 -21.81 -22.81 -12.53
N ARG A 187 -21.65 -22.25 -11.33
CA ARG A 187 -20.59 -21.29 -11.05
C ARG A 187 -19.42 -21.97 -10.37
N VAL A 188 -18.25 -21.79 -10.95
CA VAL A 188 -17.00 -22.25 -10.38
C VAL A 188 -16.12 -21.04 -10.12
N SER A 189 -15.88 -20.73 -8.84
CA SER A 189 -15.16 -19.52 -8.45
C SER A 189 -14.47 -19.67 -7.12
N GLY A 190 -13.32 -19.04 -6.97
CA GLY A 190 -12.75 -18.83 -5.65
C GLY A 190 -13.65 -17.96 -4.77
N GLN A 191 -14.11 -18.52 -3.65
CA GLN A 191 -14.97 -17.82 -2.69
C GLN A 191 -14.13 -16.98 -1.72
N ASN A 192 -14.70 -15.85 -1.28
CA ASN A 192 -14.24 -14.99 -0.17
C ASN A 192 -13.00 -14.11 -0.35
N SER A 193 -12.42 -13.98 -1.55
CA SER A 193 -11.35 -13.00 -1.81
C SER A 193 -11.89 -11.71 -2.47
N PRO A 194 -11.36 -10.52 -2.10
CA PRO A 194 -11.60 -9.26 -2.81
C PRO A 194 -11.25 -9.35 -4.30
N LEU A 195 -10.16 -10.05 -4.64
CA LEU A 195 -9.78 -10.37 -6.02
C LEU A 195 -10.00 -11.87 -6.24
N ALA A 196 -10.84 -12.24 -7.20
CA ALA A 196 -10.95 -13.64 -7.58
C ALA A 196 -11.17 -13.82 -9.07
N PHE A 197 -10.93 -15.06 -9.49
CA PHE A 197 -11.11 -15.54 -10.84
C PHE A 197 -12.06 -16.73 -10.80
N GLY A 198 -12.84 -16.89 -11.86
CA GLY A 198 -13.77 -18.00 -11.98
C GLY A 198 -14.33 -18.10 -13.39
N TYR A 199 -15.18 -19.10 -13.57
CA TYR A 199 -15.96 -19.26 -14.78
C TYR A 199 -17.41 -19.65 -14.45
N ILE A 200 -18.27 -19.38 -15.41
CA ILE A 200 -19.63 -19.90 -15.49
C ILE A 200 -19.59 -21.05 -16.49
N GLN A 201 -20.12 -22.20 -16.11
CA GLN A 201 -20.35 -23.33 -17.02
C GLN A 201 -21.85 -23.43 -17.30
N VAL A 202 -22.21 -23.42 -18.57
CA VAL A 202 -23.56 -23.68 -19.05
C VAL A 202 -23.52 -24.99 -19.82
N PRO A 203 -24.04 -26.09 -19.25
CA PRO A 203 -24.14 -27.36 -19.97
C PRO A 203 -25.27 -27.32 -21.00
N GLU A 204 -25.17 -28.15 -22.04
CA GLU A 204 -26.17 -28.31 -23.10
C GLU A 204 -26.46 -27.00 -23.89
N TYR A 205 -25.43 -26.16 -24.06
CA TYR A 205 -25.50 -24.91 -24.82
C TYR A 205 -25.47 -25.14 -26.34
N PRO A 206 -26.29 -24.42 -27.14
CA PRO A 206 -26.30 -24.58 -28.61
C PRO A 206 -25.00 -24.11 -29.26
N THR A 207 -24.27 -25.01 -29.93
CA THR A 207 -22.95 -24.69 -30.53
C THR A 207 -23.00 -23.67 -31.67
N GLU A 208 -24.16 -23.48 -32.29
CA GLU A 208 -24.39 -22.51 -33.38
C GLU A 208 -24.66 -21.08 -32.86
N GLU A 209 -24.94 -20.92 -31.55
CA GLU A 209 -25.20 -19.61 -30.94
C GLU A 209 -23.91 -18.99 -30.43
N GLU A 210 -23.34 -18.07 -31.19
CA GLU A 210 -22.20 -17.26 -30.73
C GLU A 210 -22.65 -16.01 -29.97
N ASP A 211 -23.89 -15.54 -30.20
CA ASP A 211 -24.46 -14.36 -29.57
C ASP A 211 -25.23 -14.73 -28.29
N PHE A 212 -24.88 -14.13 -27.16
CA PHE A 212 -25.57 -14.33 -25.89
C PHE A 212 -25.57 -13.07 -25.03
N GLN A 213 -26.43 -13.07 -24.01
CA GLN A 213 -26.55 -11.99 -23.06
C GLN A 213 -26.03 -12.41 -21.69
N LEU A 214 -25.22 -11.57 -21.07
CA LEU A 214 -24.89 -11.70 -19.66
C LEU A 214 -25.81 -10.79 -18.85
N LEU A 215 -26.77 -11.41 -18.18
CA LEU A 215 -27.78 -10.75 -17.37
C LEU A 215 -27.43 -10.81 -15.89
N TYR A 216 -27.14 -9.66 -15.31
CA TYR A 216 -27.08 -9.54 -13.87
C TYR A 216 -28.39 -8.95 -13.35
N VAL A 217 -29.04 -9.60 -12.38
CA VAL A 217 -30.26 -9.09 -11.72
C VAL A 217 -30.08 -9.20 -10.20
N ARG A 218 -30.06 -8.07 -9.50
CA ARG A 218 -30.12 -8.03 -8.04
C ARG A 218 -30.98 -6.87 -7.59
N SER A 219 -32.00 -7.19 -6.80
CA SER A 219 -32.96 -6.24 -6.23
C SER A 219 -33.60 -5.34 -7.30
N ASP A 220 -33.05 -4.15 -7.51
CA ASP A 220 -33.55 -3.05 -8.35
C ASP A 220 -32.64 -2.74 -9.55
N ARG A 221 -31.52 -3.45 -9.72
CA ARG A 221 -30.54 -3.19 -10.77
C ARG A 221 -30.40 -4.41 -11.67
N SER A 222 -30.54 -4.16 -12.96
CA SER A 222 -30.22 -5.11 -14.00
C SER A 222 -29.16 -4.54 -14.94
N TYR A 223 -28.10 -5.31 -15.19
CA TYR A 223 -27.14 -5.01 -16.24
C TYR A 223 -27.23 -6.09 -17.31
N ARG A 224 -27.19 -5.67 -18.57
CA ARG A 224 -27.14 -6.53 -19.74
C ARG A 224 -25.88 -6.20 -20.51
N LEU A 225 -25.04 -7.20 -20.72
CA LEU A 225 -24.02 -7.18 -21.75
C LEU A 225 -24.53 -8.02 -22.91
N GLU A 226 -24.58 -7.43 -24.10
CA GLU A 226 -24.79 -8.17 -25.34
C GLU A 226 -23.42 -8.56 -25.86
N VAL A 227 -23.21 -9.85 -26.03
CA VAL A 227 -22.01 -10.40 -26.64
C VAL A 227 -22.41 -10.75 -28.07
N GLU A 228 -21.84 -10.05 -29.04
CA GLU A 228 -22.05 -10.25 -30.47
C GLU A 228 -20.76 -10.78 -31.09
N ALA A 229 -20.86 -11.81 -31.94
CA ALA A 229 -19.74 -12.45 -32.63
C ALA A 229 -19.12 -11.61 -33.76
#